data_AF-A0A7K3FYV2-F1
#
_entry.id   AF-A0A7K3FYV2-F1
#
_cell.length_a   1.000
_cell.length_b   1.000
_cell.length_c   1.000
_cell.angle_alpha   90.00
_cell.angle_beta   90.00
_cell.angle_gamma   90.00
#
_symmetry.space_group_name_H-M   'P 1'
#
loop_
_entity.id
_entity.type
_entity.pdbx_description
1 polymer ?
#
loop_
_entity_poly.entity_id
_entity_poly.type
_entity_poly.pdbx_seq_one_letter_code
_entity_poly.pdbx_strand_id
1 'polypeptide(L)'
;MATDLVHASWNRIDAWLREHAPRTFATLRPPAGDEEIAAAQEELGVTFPPDLVASLLRHDGALEGPEAFRFDTGDRLLGVSGILADTRFLRGIDQGHDGETEDYWLHDYVKFASYDVTSDGLLLDCRTGRDSFGAIGRFFDETGTGFGQADSLGGHLAELADTLERGRDAGLVTFNGRLIWEGPPPARPEWSADDPLPSPDEQLPELDLSYGPTDLLHVSHLDGHEELGALIAVLPYERVAEAARKQVRRLAVDSGLNDYPEVAAALDAWERGTARPRPDRADPLALRLRAVLARADAVRDHTRRWAAEKIALGIWGSPYRSVCESAEIRSHFTSDWRADLHEDLGGLPLPPMPDDRFWGTLNNPAVDSSWYAAQYAQDQG
;
A
#
# COMPACT_ATOMS: atom_id res chain seq x y z
N MET A 1 -26.06 -9.95 -23.65
CA MET A 1 -24.62 -9.91 -24.01
C MET A 1 -23.81 -9.11 -23.00
N ALA A 2 -24.08 -7.81 -22.77
CA ALA A 2 -23.31 -7.00 -21.83
C ALA A 2 -23.52 -7.41 -20.35
N THR A 3 -24.78 -7.57 -19.92
CA THR A 3 -25.13 -8.10 -18.58
C THR A 3 -24.64 -9.54 -18.35
N ASP A 4 -24.61 -10.38 -19.38
CA ASP A 4 -24.08 -11.76 -19.27
C ASP A 4 -22.58 -11.76 -18.96
N LEU A 5 -21.83 -10.81 -19.55
CA LEU A 5 -20.41 -10.65 -19.27
C LEU A 5 -20.17 -10.22 -17.83
N VAL A 6 -20.95 -9.27 -17.30
CA VAL A 6 -20.88 -8.86 -15.89
C VAL A 6 -21.08 -10.06 -14.95
N HIS A 7 -22.11 -10.87 -15.18
CA HIS A 7 -22.37 -12.07 -14.37
C HIS A 7 -21.26 -13.11 -14.48
N ALA A 8 -20.74 -13.35 -15.68
CA ALA A 8 -19.63 -14.28 -15.90
C ALA A 8 -18.34 -13.82 -15.19
N SER A 9 -18.01 -12.53 -15.31
CA SER A 9 -16.83 -11.93 -14.66
C SER A 9 -16.93 -11.97 -13.14
N TRP A 10 -18.07 -11.58 -12.55
CA TRP A 10 -18.25 -11.67 -11.10
C TRP A 10 -18.17 -13.10 -10.58
N ASN A 11 -18.67 -14.10 -11.32
CA ASN A 11 -18.53 -15.49 -10.90
C ASN A 11 -17.05 -15.92 -10.81
N ARG A 12 -16.21 -15.45 -11.74
CA ARG A 12 -14.76 -15.71 -11.74
C ARG A 12 -14.07 -14.97 -10.59
N ILE A 13 -14.34 -13.68 -10.44
CA ILE A 13 -13.80 -12.84 -9.36
C ILE A 13 -14.18 -13.44 -7.99
N ASP A 14 -15.45 -13.78 -7.77
CA ASP A 14 -15.91 -14.35 -6.52
C ASP A 14 -15.26 -15.70 -6.20
N ALA A 15 -15.14 -16.57 -7.21
CA ALA A 15 -14.51 -17.88 -7.04
C ALA A 15 -13.04 -17.70 -6.62
N TRP A 16 -12.33 -16.83 -7.33
CA TRP A 16 -10.93 -16.52 -7.04
C TRP A 16 -10.75 -15.90 -5.66
N LEU A 17 -11.56 -14.90 -5.29
CA LEU A 17 -11.46 -14.24 -3.99
C LEU A 17 -11.78 -15.20 -2.83
N ARG A 18 -12.77 -16.09 -2.96
CA ARG A 18 -13.07 -17.09 -1.92
C ARG A 18 -11.90 -18.04 -1.65
N GLU A 19 -11.16 -18.39 -2.69
CA GLU A 19 -10.02 -19.31 -2.60
C GLU A 19 -8.76 -18.60 -2.07
N HIS A 20 -8.45 -17.42 -2.61
CA HIS A 20 -7.15 -16.78 -2.41
C HIS A 20 -7.17 -15.57 -1.47
N ALA A 21 -8.28 -14.84 -1.40
CA ALA A 21 -8.43 -13.63 -0.60
C ALA A 21 -9.77 -13.59 0.18
N PRO A 22 -10.06 -14.59 1.03
CA PRO A 22 -11.37 -14.76 1.66
C PRO A 22 -11.79 -13.59 2.56
N ARG A 23 -10.85 -12.83 3.13
CA ARG A 23 -11.19 -11.63 3.93
C ARG A 23 -11.59 -10.47 3.05
N THR A 24 -10.93 -10.29 1.91
CA THR A 24 -11.37 -9.34 0.89
C THR A 24 -12.73 -9.73 0.33
N PHE A 25 -12.95 -11.02 0.05
CA PHE A 25 -14.27 -11.52 -0.36
C PHE A 25 -15.36 -11.15 0.65
N ALA A 26 -15.08 -11.29 1.95
CA ALA A 26 -16.04 -10.98 3.02
C ALA A 26 -16.42 -9.49 3.09
N THR A 27 -15.67 -8.59 2.44
CA THR A 27 -16.01 -7.17 2.36
C THR A 27 -17.03 -6.84 1.27
N LEU A 28 -17.20 -7.72 0.26
CA LEU A 28 -18.21 -7.52 -0.78
C LEU A 28 -19.60 -7.62 -0.17
N ARG A 29 -20.41 -6.58 -0.36
CA ARG A 29 -21.76 -6.52 0.20
C ARG A 29 -22.71 -7.45 -0.56
N PRO A 30 -23.83 -7.86 0.07
CA PRO A 30 -24.93 -8.50 -0.63
C PRO A 30 -25.45 -7.65 -1.81
N PRO A 31 -26.25 -8.23 -2.73
CA PRO A 31 -26.93 -7.49 -3.79
C PRO A 31 -27.72 -6.27 -3.30
N ALA A 32 -27.71 -5.19 -4.09
CA ALA A 32 -28.60 -4.06 -3.91
C ALA A 32 -30.05 -4.40 -4.28
N GLY A 33 -31.01 -3.65 -3.75
CA GLY A 33 -32.43 -3.80 -4.13
C GLY A 33 -32.75 -3.06 -5.43
N ASP A 34 -33.62 -3.63 -6.28
CA ASP A 34 -34.08 -2.97 -7.51
C ASP A 34 -34.70 -1.59 -7.24
N GLU A 35 -35.49 -1.47 -6.16
CA GLU A 35 -36.13 -0.21 -5.75
C GLU A 35 -35.10 0.84 -5.30
N GLU A 36 -34.01 0.41 -4.66
CA GLU A 36 -32.92 1.28 -4.23
C GLU A 36 -32.16 1.84 -5.44
N ILE A 37 -31.85 0.98 -6.42
CA ILE A 37 -31.21 1.40 -7.68
C ILE A 37 -32.13 2.36 -8.45
N ALA A 38 -33.43 2.06 -8.53
CA ALA A 38 -34.40 2.93 -9.20
C ALA A 38 -34.49 4.30 -8.53
N ALA A 39 -34.57 4.35 -7.20
CA ALA A 39 -34.57 5.60 -6.45
C ALA A 39 -33.28 6.40 -6.68
N ALA A 40 -32.13 5.74 -6.74
CA ALA A 40 -30.86 6.41 -7.01
C ALA A 40 -30.79 7.02 -8.42
N GLN A 41 -31.29 6.33 -9.45
CA GLN A 41 -31.40 6.86 -10.80
C GLN A 41 -32.33 8.08 -10.87
N GLU A 42 -33.49 8.01 -10.24
CA GLU A 42 -34.45 9.13 -10.15
C GLU A 42 -33.82 10.34 -9.46
N GLU A 43 -33.16 10.09 -8.33
CA GLU A 43 -32.53 11.11 -7.51
C GLU A 43 -31.35 11.81 -8.20
N LEU A 44 -30.54 11.05 -8.95
CA LEU A 44 -29.46 11.62 -9.76
C LEU A 44 -29.95 12.16 -11.11
N GLY A 45 -31.18 11.87 -11.52
CA GLY A 45 -31.70 12.28 -12.83
C GLY A 45 -31.00 11.62 -14.02
N VAL A 46 -30.40 10.44 -13.83
CA VAL A 46 -29.63 9.72 -14.86
C VAL A 46 -30.13 8.28 -14.99
N THR A 47 -29.93 7.68 -16.16
CA THR A 47 -30.12 6.23 -16.34
C THR A 47 -28.79 5.54 -16.16
N PHE A 48 -28.72 4.56 -15.26
CA PHE A 48 -27.51 3.76 -15.10
C PHE A 48 -27.33 2.82 -16.29
N PRO A 49 -26.09 2.65 -16.77
CA PRO A 49 -25.78 1.63 -17.76
C PRO A 49 -26.20 0.24 -17.27
N PRO A 50 -26.73 -0.63 -18.15
CA PRO A 50 -27.17 -1.97 -17.77
C PRO A 50 -26.10 -2.80 -17.04
N ASP A 51 -24.83 -2.58 -17.36
CA ASP A 51 -23.71 -3.26 -16.70
C ASP A 51 -23.55 -2.83 -15.24
N LEU A 52 -23.75 -1.54 -14.93
CA LEU A 52 -23.71 -1.03 -13.55
C LEU A 52 -24.86 -1.61 -12.73
N VAL A 53 -26.07 -1.63 -13.28
CA VAL A 53 -27.24 -2.24 -12.63
C VAL A 53 -26.99 -3.73 -12.36
N ALA A 54 -26.48 -4.47 -13.35
CA ALA A 54 -26.15 -5.88 -13.20
C ALA A 54 -25.07 -6.14 -12.12
N SER A 55 -24.09 -5.24 -12.01
CA SER A 55 -23.04 -5.32 -10.99
C SER A 55 -23.57 -5.04 -9.59
N LEU A 56 -24.42 -4.02 -9.42
CA LEU A 56 -25.06 -3.68 -8.14
C LEU A 56 -26.02 -4.77 -7.65
N LEU A 57 -26.73 -5.42 -8.58
CA LEU A 57 -27.55 -6.60 -8.30
C LEU A 57 -26.72 -7.85 -7.96
N ARG A 58 -25.39 -7.78 -8.06
CA ARG A 58 -24.48 -8.82 -7.60
C ARG A 58 -23.83 -8.45 -6.27
N HIS A 59 -23.26 -7.26 -6.18
CA HIS A 59 -22.66 -6.70 -4.97
C HIS A 59 -22.99 -5.22 -4.86
N ASP A 60 -23.59 -4.81 -3.73
CA ASP A 60 -23.81 -3.40 -3.39
C ASP A 60 -22.50 -2.73 -2.89
N GLY A 61 -21.44 -2.84 -3.68
CA GLY A 61 -20.12 -2.36 -3.33
C GLY A 61 -19.40 -3.19 -2.28
N ALA A 62 -18.37 -2.59 -1.70
CA ALA A 62 -17.54 -3.17 -0.64
C ALA A 62 -17.56 -2.33 0.64
N LEU A 63 -17.39 -2.99 1.78
CA LEU A 63 -17.17 -2.35 3.07
C LEU A 63 -15.91 -1.48 3.04
N GLU A 64 -15.89 -0.45 3.87
CA GLU A 64 -14.72 0.41 4.06
C GLU A 64 -13.64 -0.29 4.90
N GLY A 65 -12.40 0.14 4.71
CA GLY A 65 -11.25 -0.31 5.49
C GLY A 65 -10.13 -0.96 4.66
N PRO A 66 -9.08 -1.43 5.34
CA PRO A 66 -7.86 -1.97 4.71
C PRO A 66 -8.05 -3.36 4.09
N GLU A 67 -9.19 -4.00 4.32
CA GLU A 67 -9.52 -5.32 3.75
C GLU A 67 -10.41 -5.20 2.51
N ALA A 68 -10.92 -3.99 2.24
CA ALA A 68 -11.92 -3.73 1.21
C ALA A 68 -11.50 -4.27 -0.16
N PHE A 69 -12.46 -4.81 -0.90
CA PHE A 69 -12.27 -5.07 -2.31
C PHE A 69 -12.00 -3.76 -3.05
N ARG A 70 -10.85 -3.71 -3.72
CA ARG A 70 -10.38 -2.58 -4.52
C ARG A 70 -10.01 -3.06 -5.91
N PHE A 71 -10.27 -2.23 -6.90
CA PHE A 71 -9.70 -2.37 -8.24
C PHE A 71 -8.17 -2.22 -8.18
N ASP A 72 -7.49 -2.60 -9.26
CA ASP A 72 -6.04 -2.45 -9.42
C ASP A 72 -5.57 -0.99 -9.37
N THR A 73 -6.50 -0.05 -9.60
CA THR A 73 -6.34 1.39 -9.42
C THR A 73 -6.40 1.86 -7.96
N GLY A 74 -6.65 0.95 -7.00
CA GLY A 74 -6.80 1.26 -5.57
C GLY A 74 -8.19 1.74 -5.16
N ASP A 75 -9.12 1.90 -6.11
CA ASP A 75 -10.47 2.38 -5.79
C ASP A 75 -11.35 1.26 -5.26
N ARG A 76 -12.02 1.53 -4.14
CA ARG A 76 -13.03 0.65 -3.56
C ARG A 76 -14.31 0.70 -4.37
N LEU A 77 -14.91 -0.47 -4.61
CA LEU A 77 -16.21 -0.56 -5.28
C LEU A 77 -17.32 0.08 -4.42
N LEU A 78 -18.02 1.07 -4.97
CA LEU A 78 -19.13 1.74 -4.29
C LEU A 78 -20.43 0.97 -4.46
N GLY A 79 -21.22 0.96 -3.39
CA GLY A 79 -22.65 0.58 -3.43
C GLY A 79 -23.51 1.78 -3.77
N VAL A 80 -24.82 1.59 -3.91
CA VAL A 80 -25.78 2.62 -4.33
C VAL A 80 -25.68 3.88 -3.47
N SER A 81 -25.64 3.72 -2.15
CA SER A 81 -25.49 4.85 -1.20
C SER A 81 -24.19 5.64 -1.40
N GLY A 82 -23.07 4.96 -1.65
CA GLY A 82 -21.78 5.59 -1.93
C GLY A 82 -21.75 6.29 -3.29
N ILE A 83 -22.33 5.66 -4.31
CA ILE A 83 -22.51 6.26 -5.65
C ILE A 83 -23.28 7.58 -5.54
N LEU A 84 -24.38 7.59 -4.78
CA LEU A 84 -25.19 8.78 -4.54
C LEU A 84 -24.40 9.87 -3.81
N ALA A 85 -23.75 9.52 -2.70
CA ALA A 85 -23.01 10.47 -1.88
C ALA A 85 -21.88 11.15 -2.66
N ASP A 86 -21.02 10.36 -3.30
CA ASP A 86 -19.86 10.87 -4.01
C ASP A 86 -20.27 11.65 -5.27
N THR A 87 -21.24 11.16 -6.05
CA THR A 87 -21.70 11.86 -7.25
C THR A 87 -22.36 13.20 -6.89
N ARG A 88 -23.13 13.26 -5.80
CA ARG A 88 -23.72 14.52 -5.31
C ARG A 88 -22.67 15.49 -4.82
N PHE A 89 -21.68 14.98 -4.08
CA PHE A 89 -20.56 15.79 -3.61
C PHE A 89 -19.89 16.47 -4.81
N LEU A 90 -19.52 15.71 -5.85
CA LEU A 90 -18.87 16.24 -7.05
C LEU A 90 -19.75 17.23 -7.83
N ARG A 91 -21.07 16.99 -7.92
CA ARG A 91 -22.02 17.96 -8.51
C ARG A 91 -22.21 19.22 -7.68
N GLY A 92 -21.90 19.18 -6.38
CA GLY A 92 -22.07 20.30 -5.44
C GLY A 92 -20.85 21.23 -5.35
N ILE A 93 -19.72 20.86 -5.97
CA ILE A 93 -18.52 21.71 -6.01
C ILE A 93 -18.79 22.91 -6.94
N ASP A 94 -18.85 24.11 -6.36
CA ASP A 94 -19.00 25.38 -7.09
C ASP A 94 -17.71 25.71 -7.86
N GLN A 95 -17.81 25.86 -9.18
CA GLN A 95 -16.66 25.98 -10.09
C GLN A 95 -16.15 27.43 -10.27
N GLY A 96 -16.65 28.41 -9.52
CA GLY A 96 -16.06 29.76 -9.45
C GLY A 96 -16.24 30.64 -10.71
N HIS A 97 -15.99 31.95 -10.56
CA HIS A 97 -16.35 33.02 -11.51
C HIS A 97 -15.33 33.30 -12.64
N ASP A 98 -14.27 32.49 -12.77
CA ASP A 98 -13.12 32.80 -13.64
C ASP A 98 -13.12 32.03 -14.98
N GLY A 99 -14.28 31.49 -15.37
CA GLY A 99 -14.49 30.88 -16.68
C GLY A 99 -14.58 29.37 -16.60
N GLU A 100 -15.73 28.88 -17.02
CA GLU A 100 -16.12 27.48 -17.15
C GLU A 100 -14.97 26.61 -17.68
N THR A 101 -14.57 25.60 -16.93
CA THR A 101 -14.06 24.37 -17.55
C THR A 101 -15.25 23.43 -17.60
N GLU A 102 -16.00 23.44 -18.71
CA GLU A 102 -17.06 22.47 -19.00
C GLU A 102 -16.59 21.00 -18.86
N ASP A 103 -15.29 20.75 -18.63
CA ASP A 103 -14.63 19.44 -18.66
C ASP A 103 -14.26 18.83 -17.28
N TYR A 104 -14.49 19.51 -16.14
CA TYR A 104 -14.06 18.97 -14.84
C TYR A 104 -14.94 17.80 -14.35
N TRP A 105 -16.24 18.04 -14.18
CA TRP A 105 -17.25 17.02 -13.87
C TRP A 105 -18.58 17.37 -14.56
N LEU A 106 -19.10 16.46 -15.39
CA LEU A 106 -20.41 16.63 -16.01
C LEU A 106 -21.52 16.06 -15.11
N HIS A 107 -22.70 16.67 -15.20
CA HIS A 107 -23.87 16.23 -14.44
C HIS A 107 -24.15 14.73 -14.66
N ASP A 108 -24.05 14.26 -15.89
CA ASP A 108 -24.38 12.87 -16.26
C ASP A 108 -23.24 11.86 -16.02
N TYR A 109 -22.16 12.27 -15.34
CA TYR A 109 -21.14 11.33 -14.86
C TYR A 109 -21.54 10.77 -13.50
N VAL A 110 -21.31 9.47 -13.33
CA VAL A 110 -21.66 8.73 -12.10
C VAL A 110 -20.44 8.00 -11.61
N LYS A 111 -20.01 8.30 -10.38
CA LYS A 111 -18.90 7.59 -9.74
C LYS A 111 -19.35 6.19 -9.31
N PHE A 112 -18.54 5.16 -9.52
CA PHE A 112 -18.83 3.79 -9.07
C PHE A 112 -17.68 3.14 -8.27
N ALA A 113 -16.51 3.78 -8.21
CA ALA A 113 -15.42 3.38 -7.32
C ALA A 113 -14.75 4.62 -6.73
N SER A 114 -14.28 4.54 -5.48
CA SER A 114 -13.66 5.67 -4.76
C SER A 114 -12.28 5.33 -4.22
N TYR A 115 -11.35 6.28 -4.31
CA TYR A 115 -10.03 6.17 -3.68
C TYR A 115 -10.09 6.34 -2.15
N ASP A 116 -11.26 6.68 -1.59
CA ASP A 116 -11.59 6.90 -0.16
C ASP A 116 -10.83 8.05 0.54
N VAL A 117 -9.56 8.29 0.19
CA VAL A 117 -8.70 9.32 0.80
C VAL A 117 -8.88 10.67 0.14
N THR A 118 -9.04 10.68 -1.19
CA THR A 118 -9.31 11.87 -2.01
C THR A 118 -10.67 11.73 -2.68
N SER A 119 -11.11 12.77 -3.38
CA SER A 119 -12.36 12.69 -4.15
C SER A 119 -12.23 11.92 -5.47
N ASP A 120 -11.03 11.41 -5.77
CA ASP A 120 -10.70 10.61 -6.94
C ASP A 120 -11.53 9.32 -7.02
N GLY A 121 -11.65 8.81 -8.25
CA GLY A 121 -12.15 7.47 -8.46
C GLY A 121 -12.59 7.18 -9.88
N LEU A 122 -13.18 6.01 -10.06
CA LEU A 122 -13.71 5.57 -11.35
C LEU A 122 -15.16 6.00 -11.51
N LEU A 123 -15.49 6.40 -12.74
CA LEU A 123 -16.81 6.88 -13.12
C LEU A 123 -17.26 6.29 -14.44
N LEU A 124 -18.55 6.40 -14.69
CA LEU A 124 -19.22 6.00 -15.92
C LEU A 124 -19.85 7.22 -16.59
N ASP A 125 -19.79 7.28 -17.92
CA ASP A 125 -20.59 8.22 -18.70
C ASP A 125 -22.04 7.72 -18.82
N CYS A 126 -22.99 8.41 -18.19
CA CYS A 126 -24.42 8.07 -18.24
C CYS A 126 -25.23 8.92 -19.24
N ARG A 127 -24.57 9.62 -20.17
CA ARG A 127 -25.25 10.38 -21.24
C ARG A 127 -25.87 9.43 -22.26
N THR A 128 -27.18 9.25 -22.17
CA THR A 128 -27.92 8.35 -23.07
C THR A 128 -27.85 8.81 -24.54
N GLY A 129 -27.88 7.85 -25.47
CA GLY A 129 -27.85 8.12 -26.91
C GLY A 129 -26.46 8.48 -27.48
N ARG A 130 -25.41 8.41 -26.67
CA ARG A 130 -24.00 8.52 -27.08
C ARG A 130 -23.36 7.14 -27.19
N ASP A 131 -22.36 7.00 -28.05
CA ASP A 131 -21.53 5.78 -28.12
C ASP A 131 -20.69 5.58 -26.85
N SER A 132 -20.45 6.66 -26.09
CA SER A 132 -19.74 6.62 -24.80
C SER A 132 -20.61 6.18 -23.63
N PHE A 133 -21.91 5.93 -23.81
CA PHE A 133 -22.80 5.52 -22.71
C PHE A 133 -22.32 4.21 -22.08
N GLY A 134 -21.90 4.27 -20.81
CA GLY A 134 -21.30 3.17 -20.06
C GLY A 134 -19.78 3.07 -20.13
N ALA A 135 -19.11 3.95 -20.87
CA ALA A 135 -17.65 4.03 -20.88
C ALA A 135 -17.10 4.42 -19.50
N ILE A 136 -15.99 3.80 -19.11
CA ILE A 136 -15.31 4.06 -17.85
C ILE A 136 -14.25 5.14 -18.04
N GLY A 137 -14.35 6.15 -17.19
CA GLY A 137 -13.35 7.17 -16.98
C GLY A 137 -12.79 7.13 -15.56
N ARG A 138 -11.82 8.01 -15.34
CA ARG A 138 -11.26 8.29 -14.03
C ARG A 138 -11.33 9.79 -13.78
N PHE A 139 -11.73 10.14 -12.58
CA PHE A 139 -11.69 11.51 -12.07
C PHE A 139 -10.51 11.65 -11.12
N PHE A 140 -9.78 12.75 -11.29
CA PHE A 140 -8.75 13.21 -10.37
C PHE A 140 -9.12 14.61 -9.89
N ASP A 141 -9.02 14.86 -8.60
CA ASP A 141 -9.42 16.14 -8.04
C ASP A 141 -8.56 17.32 -8.54
N GLU A 142 -7.33 17.07 -8.98
CA GLU A 142 -6.46 18.12 -9.51
C GLU A 142 -6.62 18.36 -11.01
N THR A 143 -7.09 17.38 -11.78
CA THR A 143 -7.07 17.43 -13.25
C THR A 143 -8.41 17.18 -13.93
N GLY A 144 -9.44 16.79 -13.18
CA GLY A 144 -10.79 16.55 -13.69
C GLY A 144 -10.98 15.15 -14.27
N THR A 145 -11.89 15.03 -15.24
CA THR A 145 -12.35 13.75 -15.77
C THR A 145 -11.64 13.36 -17.07
N GLY A 146 -11.05 12.16 -17.12
CA GLY A 146 -10.51 11.54 -18.33
C GLY A 146 -11.15 10.18 -18.63
N PHE A 147 -11.47 9.92 -19.90
CA PHE A 147 -11.99 8.62 -20.36
C PHE A 147 -10.92 7.76 -21.02
N GLY A 148 -11.20 6.45 -21.14
CA GLY A 148 -10.33 5.48 -21.82
C GLY A 148 -9.85 4.32 -20.95
N GLN A 149 -10.42 4.16 -19.75
CA GLN A 149 -10.10 3.02 -18.88
C GLN A 149 -10.73 1.71 -19.41
N ALA A 150 -11.98 1.78 -19.87
CA ALA A 150 -12.66 0.69 -20.55
C ALA A 150 -13.91 1.21 -21.29
N ASP A 151 -14.36 0.48 -22.31
CA ASP A 151 -15.59 0.83 -23.04
C ASP A 151 -16.87 0.48 -22.26
N SER A 152 -16.79 -0.43 -21.29
CA SER A 152 -17.89 -0.78 -20.40
C SER A 152 -17.43 -1.40 -19.08
N LEU A 153 -18.30 -1.39 -18.07
CA LEU A 153 -18.05 -2.07 -16.79
C LEU A 153 -17.94 -3.58 -16.96
N GLY A 154 -18.73 -4.20 -17.84
CA GLY A 154 -18.57 -5.63 -18.15
C GLY A 154 -17.18 -5.97 -18.68
N GLY A 155 -16.64 -5.13 -19.57
CA GLY A 155 -15.27 -5.28 -20.09
C GLY A 155 -14.20 -5.10 -19.01
N HIS A 156 -14.33 -4.06 -18.18
CA HIS A 156 -13.40 -3.81 -17.08
C HIS A 156 -13.39 -4.94 -16.04
N LEU A 157 -14.56 -5.48 -15.66
CA LEU A 157 -14.65 -6.64 -14.76
C LEU A 157 -14.08 -7.92 -15.38
N ALA A 158 -14.23 -8.09 -16.70
CA ALA A 158 -13.65 -9.24 -17.40
C ALA A 158 -12.12 -9.18 -17.40
N GLU A 159 -11.55 -8.01 -17.66
CA GLU A 159 -10.11 -7.78 -17.59
C GLU A 159 -9.58 -7.96 -16.15
N LEU A 160 -10.32 -7.47 -15.15
CA LEU A 160 -9.99 -7.71 -13.75
C LEU A 160 -9.97 -9.21 -13.42
N ALA A 161 -10.96 -9.97 -13.87
CA ALA A 161 -10.99 -11.42 -13.68
C ALA A 161 -9.78 -12.10 -14.34
N ASP A 162 -9.41 -11.70 -15.55
CA ASP A 162 -8.22 -12.20 -16.25
C ASP A 162 -6.93 -11.86 -15.47
N THR A 163 -6.84 -10.64 -14.92
CA THR A 163 -5.71 -10.20 -14.08
C THR A 163 -5.60 -11.02 -12.80
N LEU A 164 -6.71 -11.27 -12.10
CA LEU A 164 -6.72 -12.11 -10.89
C LEU A 164 -6.25 -13.54 -11.20
N GLU A 165 -6.73 -14.12 -12.30
CA GLU A 165 -6.38 -15.49 -12.72
C GLU A 165 -4.93 -15.62 -13.21
N ARG A 166 -4.31 -14.54 -13.73
CA ARG A 166 -2.86 -14.50 -14.00
C ARG A 166 -2.02 -14.48 -12.71
N GLY A 167 -2.59 -14.03 -11.59
CA GLY A 167 -1.93 -14.02 -10.29
C GLY A 167 -0.71 -13.09 -10.23
N ARG A 168 0.38 -13.58 -9.61
CA ARG A 168 1.59 -12.78 -9.30
C ARG A 168 2.23 -12.10 -10.52
N ASP A 169 2.13 -12.71 -11.70
CA ASP A 169 2.67 -12.14 -12.94
C ASP A 169 2.01 -10.80 -13.32
N ALA A 170 0.81 -10.52 -12.79
CA ALA A 170 0.09 -9.29 -12.99
C ALA A 170 0.24 -8.29 -11.82
N GLY A 171 1.21 -8.49 -10.91
CA GLY A 171 1.43 -7.57 -9.78
C GLY A 171 0.52 -7.82 -8.58
N LEU A 172 -0.01 -9.04 -8.47
CA LEU A 172 -0.96 -9.42 -7.45
C LEU A 172 -0.27 -10.10 -6.26
N VAL A 173 -0.58 -9.66 -5.05
CA VAL A 173 -0.14 -10.31 -3.82
C VAL A 173 -1.35 -10.68 -2.98
N THR A 174 -1.37 -11.91 -2.46
CA THR A 174 -2.31 -12.31 -1.42
C THR A 174 -1.58 -12.49 -0.11
N PHE A 175 -1.99 -11.77 0.94
CA PHE A 175 -1.40 -11.89 2.26
C PHE A 175 -2.48 -11.97 3.33
N ASN A 176 -2.39 -12.98 4.20
CA ASN A 176 -3.34 -13.21 5.28
C ASN A 176 -4.82 -13.21 4.86
N GLY A 177 -5.10 -13.74 3.66
CA GLY A 177 -6.44 -13.78 3.08
C GLY A 177 -6.96 -12.45 2.51
N ARG A 178 -6.08 -11.46 2.31
CA ARG A 178 -6.39 -10.18 1.66
C ARG A 178 -5.77 -10.09 0.28
N LEU A 179 -6.45 -9.38 -0.62
CA LEU A 179 -5.97 -8.96 -1.93
C LEU A 179 -5.17 -7.66 -1.81
N ILE A 180 -3.96 -7.63 -2.34
CA ILE A 180 -3.08 -6.46 -2.32
C ILE A 180 -2.53 -6.24 -3.73
N TRP A 181 -2.65 -5.00 -4.22
CA TRP A 181 -2.13 -4.56 -5.50
C TRP A 181 -0.75 -3.91 -5.31
N GLU A 182 0.30 -4.67 -5.59
CA GLU A 182 1.69 -4.26 -5.44
C GLU A 182 2.46 -4.73 -6.66
N GLY A 183 2.25 -4.03 -7.77
CA GLY A 183 2.91 -4.27 -9.06
C GLY A 183 4.37 -4.71 -8.93
N PRO A 184 4.88 -5.54 -9.85
CA PRO A 184 6.25 -6.03 -9.75
C PRO A 184 7.23 -4.85 -9.60
N PRO A 185 8.22 -4.95 -8.69
CA PRO A 185 9.18 -3.88 -8.52
C PRO A 185 9.90 -3.64 -9.86
N PRO A 186 10.23 -2.38 -10.19
CA PRO A 186 10.87 -2.06 -11.45
C PRO A 186 12.23 -2.78 -11.55
N ALA A 187 12.59 -3.24 -12.75
CA ALA A 187 13.92 -3.81 -12.98
C ALA A 187 15.00 -2.75 -12.70
N ARG A 188 16.04 -3.14 -11.97
CA ARG A 188 17.13 -2.24 -11.56
C ARG A 188 18.46 -2.72 -12.14
N PRO A 189 19.37 -1.80 -12.50
CA PRO A 189 20.72 -2.18 -12.90
C PRO A 189 21.45 -2.80 -11.71
N GLU A 190 22.19 -3.88 -11.93
CA GLU A 190 23.06 -4.47 -10.90
C GLU A 190 24.19 -3.51 -10.53
N TRP A 191 24.54 -3.47 -9.25
CA TRP A 191 25.76 -2.78 -8.79
C TRP A 191 26.86 -3.82 -8.67
N SER A 192 27.79 -3.87 -9.63
CA SER A 192 29.00 -4.71 -9.49
C SER A 192 29.90 -4.15 -8.39
N ALA A 193 30.27 -4.99 -7.42
CA ALA A 193 30.99 -4.58 -6.22
C ALA A 193 32.52 -4.75 -6.32
N ASP A 194 33.13 -4.19 -7.37
CA ASP A 194 34.60 -4.18 -7.53
C ASP A 194 35.25 -2.85 -7.10
N ASP A 195 34.46 -1.94 -6.52
CA ASP A 195 34.93 -0.61 -6.15
C ASP A 195 35.88 -0.68 -4.94
N PRO A 196 37.11 -0.12 -5.02
CA PRO A 196 37.99 -0.04 -3.87
C PRO A 196 37.33 0.76 -2.74
N LEU A 197 37.74 0.46 -1.50
CA LEU A 197 37.26 1.23 -0.34
C LEU A 197 37.73 2.70 -0.47
N PRO A 198 36.85 3.69 -0.25
CA PRO A 198 37.21 5.10 -0.28
C PRO A 198 38.28 5.47 0.74
N SER A 199 39.03 6.54 0.46
CA SER A 199 39.96 7.12 1.45
C SER A 199 39.18 7.82 2.58
N PRO A 200 39.63 7.76 3.84
CA PRO A 200 39.02 8.53 4.94
C PRO A 200 38.96 10.05 4.71
N ASP A 201 39.87 10.58 3.88
CA ASP A 201 39.95 12.01 3.55
C ASP A 201 39.01 12.42 2.39
N GLU A 202 38.33 11.46 1.77
CA GLU A 202 37.41 11.72 0.67
C GLU A 202 36.12 12.43 1.16
N GLN A 203 35.69 13.46 0.42
CA GLN A 203 34.49 14.21 0.74
C GLN A 203 33.24 13.44 0.30
N LEU A 204 32.72 12.62 1.20
CA LEU A 204 31.48 11.85 1.00
C LEU A 204 30.32 12.42 1.84
N PRO A 205 29.06 12.21 1.43
CA PRO A 205 27.88 12.57 2.23
C PRO A 205 27.95 12.01 3.66
N GLU A 206 27.32 12.67 4.62
CA GLU A 206 27.23 12.15 5.99
C GLU A 206 26.21 11.00 6.08
N LEU A 207 26.48 10.04 6.97
CA LEU A 207 25.53 9.00 7.35
C LEU A 207 24.59 9.55 8.42
N ASP A 208 23.29 9.34 8.25
CA ASP A 208 22.34 9.60 9.31
C ASP A 208 22.48 8.54 10.42
N LEU A 209 22.98 8.98 11.57
CA LEU A 209 23.12 8.20 12.80
C LEU A 209 22.39 8.90 13.97
N SER A 210 21.32 9.62 13.65
CA SER A 210 20.51 10.36 14.63
C SER A 210 19.86 9.41 15.64
N TYR A 211 19.41 8.24 15.19
CA TYR A 211 18.74 7.27 16.04
C TYR A 211 19.71 6.35 16.80
N GLY A 212 19.43 6.14 18.08
CA GLY A 212 20.10 5.19 18.95
C GLY A 212 19.27 3.92 19.23
N PRO A 213 19.87 2.89 19.86
CA PRO A 213 19.21 1.61 20.13
C PRO A 213 18.02 1.68 21.09
N THR A 214 17.92 2.74 21.89
CA THR A 214 16.89 2.94 22.91
C THR A 214 15.80 3.93 22.49
N ASP A 215 15.85 4.43 21.26
CA ASP A 215 14.87 5.40 20.80
C ASP A 215 13.50 4.75 20.63
N LEU A 216 12.48 5.48 21.07
CA LEU A 216 11.10 5.09 20.93
C LEU A 216 10.67 5.17 19.47
N LEU A 217 9.91 4.15 19.04
CA LEU A 217 9.25 4.18 17.75
C LEU A 217 7.86 4.78 17.90
N HIS A 218 7.56 5.84 17.16
CA HIS A 218 6.21 6.38 17.10
C HIS A 218 5.26 5.35 16.46
N VAL A 219 4.10 5.15 17.08
CA VAL A 219 3.14 4.09 16.70
C VAL A 219 2.69 4.15 15.24
N SER A 220 2.67 5.33 14.60
CA SER A 220 2.29 5.47 13.19
C SER A 220 3.15 4.64 12.23
N HIS A 221 4.42 4.37 12.57
CA HIS A 221 5.27 3.48 11.78
C HIS A 221 4.80 2.02 11.83
N LEU A 222 4.23 1.60 12.96
CA LEU A 222 3.65 0.28 13.12
C LEU A 222 2.26 0.22 12.49
N ASP A 223 1.45 1.26 12.66
CA ASP A 223 0.11 1.34 12.06
C ASP A 223 0.14 1.20 10.53
N GLY A 224 1.12 1.83 9.87
CA GLY A 224 1.35 1.65 8.43
C GLY A 224 1.71 0.22 7.99
N HIS A 225 2.07 -0.66 8.93
CA HIS A 225 2.34 -2.09 8.70
C HIS A 225 1.16 -2.98 9.13
N GLU A 226 0.03 -2.39 9.53
CA GLU A 226 -1.23 -3.09 9.79
C GLU A 226 -1.03 -4.26 10.81
N GLU A 227 -1.49 -5.46 10.46
CA GLU A 227 -1.41 -6.66 11.30
C GLU A 227 0.04 -7.08 11.62
N LEU A 228 0.98 -6.81 10.70
CA LEU A 228 2.40 -7.07 10.95
C LEU A 228 2.96 -6.06 11.95
N GLY A 229 2.54 -4.79 11.86
CA GLY A 229 2.87 -3.76 12.85
C GLY A 229 2.31 -4.07 14.23
N ALA A 230 1.05 -4.52 14.30
CA ALA A 230 0.44 -4.99 15.54
C ALA A 230 1.20 -6.20 16.12
N LEU A 231 1.64 -7.14 15.27
CA LEU A 231 2.47 -8.27 15.70
C LEU A 231 3.82 -7.80 16.25
N ILE A 232 4.52 -6.89 15.57
CA ILE A 232 5.77 -6.28 16.04
C ILE A 232 5.56 -5.61 17.41
N ALA A 233 4.45 -4.87 17.57
CA ALA A 233 4.14 -4.13 18.78
C ALA A 233 3.97 -5.01 20.03
N VAL A 234 3.51 -6.25 19.88
CA VAL A 234 3.25 -7.17 21.02
C VAL A 234 4.35 -8.20 21.25
N LEU A 235 5.31 -8.33 20.33
CA LEU A 235 6.38 -9.31 20.44
C LEU A 235 7.46 -8.89 21.45
N PRO A 236 8.14 -9.87 22.09
CA PRO A 236 9.29 -9.58 22.93
C PRO A 236 10.40 -8.87 22.14
N TYR A 237 11.09 -7.92 22.79
CA TYR A 237 12.19 -7.15 22.20
C TYR A 237 13.20 -8.02 21.45
N GLU A 238 13.63 -9.14 22.05
CA GLU A 238 14.62 -10.04 21.44
C GLU A 238 14.16 -10.62 20.10
N ARG A 239 12.86 -10.90 19.95
CA ARG A 239 12.29 -11.40 18.70
C ARG A 239 12.24 -10.32 17.63
N VAL A 240 11.84 -9.11 18.00
CA VAL A 240 11.87 -7.94 17.11
C VAL A 240 13.30 -7.63 16.67
N ALA A 241 14.28 -7.75 17.57
CA ALA A 241 15.69 -7.56 17.26
C ALA A 241 16.25 -8.66 16.35
N GLU A 242 15.85 -9.91 16.52
CA GLU A 242 16.19 -10.98 15.59
C GLU A 242 15.60 -10.74 14.20
N ALA A 243 14.32 -10.36 14.12
CA ALA A 243 13.66 -10.04 12.86
C ALA A 243 14.30 -8.84 12.16
N ALA A 244 14.67 -7.79 12.90
CA ALA A 244 15.39 -6.62 12.37
C ALA A 244 16.71 -7.02 11.70
N ARG A 245 17.49 -7.93 12.32
CA ARG A 245 18.74 -8.44 11.73
C ARG A 245 18.49 -9.16 10.40
N LYS A 246 17.49 -10.04 10.36
CA LYS A 246 17.14 -10.78 9.15
C LYS A 246 16.63 -9.86 8.04
N GLN A 247 15.76 -8.90 8.36
CA GLN A 247 15.24 -7.94 7.38
C GLN A 247 16.32 -7.03 6.81
N VAL A 248 17.26 -6.55 7.63
CA VAL A 248 18.40 -5.76 7.13
C VAL A 248 19.33 -6.61 6.25
N ARG A 249 19.55 -7.89 6.59
CA ARG A 249 20.30 -8.81 5.75
C ARG A 249 19.61 -9.04 4.40
N ARG A 250 18.31 -9.30 4.40
CA ARG A 250 17.51 -9.42 3.18
C ARG A 250 17.56 -8.13 2.35
N LEU A 251 17.40 -6.97 2.98
CA LEU A 251 17.52 -5.67 2.30
C LEU A 251 18.89 -5.49 1.64
N ALA A 252 19.98 -5.88 2.30
CA ALA A 252 21.32 -5.80 1.70
C ALA A 252 21.44 -6.72 0.47
N VAL A 253 20.83 -7.91 0.50
CA VAL A 253 20.79 -8.83 -0.65
C VAL A 253 19.91 -8.26 -1.77
N ASP A 254 18.68 -7.86 -1.46
CA ASP A 254 17.68 -7.34 -2.41
C ASP A 254 18.19 -6.09 -3.14
N SER A 255 19.00 -5.26 -2.46
CA SER A 255 19.59 -4.04 -3.03
C SER A 255 20.93 -4.25 -3.76
N GLY A 256 21.55 -5.43 -3.61
CA GLY A 256 22.90 -5.74 -4.08
C GLY A 256 24.03 -5.20 -3.19
N LEU A 257 23.71 -4.52 -2.08
CA LEU A 257 24.71 -3.96 -1.18
C LEU A 257 25.47 -5.01 -0.37
N ASN A 258 24.92 -6.23 -0.26
CA ASN A 258 25.59 -7.37 0.38
C ASN A 258 26.85 -7.84 -0.39
N ASP A 259 27.02 -7.45 -1.65
CA ASP A 259 28.20 -7.81 -2.45
C ASP A 259 29.45 -7.03 -2.00
N TYR A 260 29.28 -5.91 -1.30
CA TYR A 260 30.39 -5.19 -0.68
C TYR A 260 30.90 -5.95 0.56
N PRO A 261 32.20 -6.30 0.62
CA PRO A 261 32.73 -7.11 1.72
C PRO A 261 32.61 -6.43 3.07
N GLU A 262 32.67 -5.09 3.12
CA GLU A 262 32.52 -4.34 4.37
C GLU A 262 31.09 -4.40 4.92
N VAL A 263 30.09 -4.49 4.03
CA VAL A 263 28.68 -4.66 4.39
C VAL A 263 28.43 -6.09 4.85
N ALA A 264 28.82 -7.09 4.05
CA ALA A 264 28.65 -8.50 4.39
C ALA A 264 29.32 -8.85 5.74
N ALA A 265 30.58 -8.45 5.94
CA ALA A 265 31.30 -8.74 7.17
C ALA A 265 30.68 -8.05 8.40
N ALA A 266 30.12 -6.85 8.22
CA ALA A 266 29.44 -6.13 9.28
C ALA A 266 28.14 -6.84 9.72
N LEU A 267 27.33 -7.25 8.74
CA LEU A 267 26.08 -7.96 9.01
C LEU A 267 26.33 -9.32 9.64
N ASP A 268 27.30 -10.07 9.13
CA ASP A 268 27.74 -11.34 9.72
C ASP A 268 28.19 -11.18 11.19
N ALA A 269 28.92 -10.10 11.51
CA ALA A 269 29.34 -9.82 12.89
C ALA A 269 28.17 -9.45 13.80
N TRP A 270 27.22 -8.67 13.27
CA TRP A 270 26.03 -8.22 13.99
C TRP A 270 25.05 -9.37 14.26
N GLU A 271 24.87 -10.29 13.30
CA GLU A 271 24.09 -11.52 13.45
C GLU A 271 24.66 -12.45 14.54
N ARG A 272 25.98 -12.46 14.72
CA ARG A 272 26.64 -13.18 15.83
C ARG A 272 26.49 -12.50 17.20
N GLY A 273 25.76 -11.39 17.28
CA GLY A 273 25.55 -10.63 18.52
C GLY A 273 26.72 -9.73 18.91
N THR A 274 27.65 -9.45 17.98
CA THR A 274 28.74 -8.51 18.23
C THR A 274 28.18 -7.09 18.14
N ALA A 275 28.06 -6.40 19.28
CA ALA A 275 27.71 -4.99 19.29
C ALA A 275 28.82 -4.18 18.61
N ARG A 276 28.45 -3.35 17.63
CA ARG A 276 29.38 -2.46 16.93
C ARG A 276 29.32 -1.06 17.54
N PRO A 277 30.45 -0.45 17.95
CA PRO A 277 30.45 0.93 18.40
C PRO A 277 30.01 1.86 17.27
N ARG A 278 29.63 3.10 17.62
CA ARG A 278 29.42 4.14 16.60
C ARG A 278 30.69 4.29 15.75
N PRO A 279 30.56 4.40 14.42
CA PRO A 279 31.70 4.43 13.52
C PRO A 279 32.48 5.74 13.69
N ASP A 280 33.80 5.65 13.60
CA ASP A 280 34.63 6.84 13.38
C ASP A 280 34.74 7.16 11.86
N ARG A 281 35.53 8.17 11.51
CA ARG A 281 35.71 8.59 10.10
C ARG A 281 36.40 7.54 9.22
N ALA A 282 37.13 6.60 9.82
CA ALA A 282 37.91 5.58 9.10
C ALA A 282 37.23 4.20 9.12
N ASP A 283 36.05 4.08 9.74
CA ASP A 283 35.30 2.82 9.78
C ASP A 283 34.98 2.33 8.35
N PRO A 284 35.41 1.11 7.95
CA PRO A 284 35.24 0.63 6.59
C PRO A 284 33.79 0.52 6.13
N LEU A 285 32.86 0.16 7.03
CA LEU A 285 31.44 0.10 6.68
C LEU A 285 30.90 1.51 6.47
N ALA A 286 31.23 2.45 7.36
CA ALA A 286 30.76 3.82 7.23
C ALA A 286 31.27 4.46 5.94
N LEU A 287 32.55 4.28 5.60
CA LEU A 287 33.09 4.75 4.32
C LEU A 287 32.38 4.13 3.12
N ARG A 288 32.15 2.80 3.15
CA ARG A 288 31.43 2.11 2.09
C ARG A 288 30.01 2.64 1.91
N LEU A 289 29.23 2.74 2.98
CA LEU A 289 27.86 3.23 2.91
C LEU A 289 27.81 4.68 2.43
N ARG A 290 28.72 5.56 2.87
CA ARG A 290 28.79 6.95 2.36
C ARG A 290 29.12 7.02 0.87
N ALA A 291 29.97 6.13 0.37
CA ALA A 291 30.23 6.03 -1.06
C ALA A 291 29.01 5.51 -1.84
N VAL A 292 28.25 4.58 -1.26
CA VAL A 292 26.96 4.14 -1.82
C VAL A 292 25.99 5.33 -1.90
N LEU A 293 25.89 6.18 -0.87
CA LEU A 293 25.06 7.39 -0.92
C LEU A 293 25.50 8.32 -2.05
N ALA A 294 26.80 8.61 -2.17
CA ALA A 294 27.33 9.47 -3.22
C ALA A 294 27.03 8.93 -4.64
N ARG A 295 27.23 7.62 -4.84
CA ARG A 295 26.95 6.94 -6.12
C ARG A 295 25.45 6.96 -6.44
N ALA A 296 24.61 6.66 -5.46
CA ALA A 296 23.17 6.67 -5.60
C ALA A 296 22.65 8.06 -5.97
N ASP A 297 23.17 9.13 -5.35
CA ASP A 297 22.83 10.50 -5.69
C ASP A 297 23.22 10.86 -7.12
N ALA A 298 24.41 10.44 -7.57
CA ALA A 298 24.92 10.71 -8.91
C ALA A 298 24.03 10.11 -10.02
N VAL A 299 23.40 8.96 -9.76
CA VAL A 299 22.49 8.29 -10.70
C VAL A 299 21.00 8.43 -10.34
N ARG A 300 20.67 9.21 -9.30
CA ARG A 300 19.31 9.42 -8.77
C ARG A 300 18.59 8.12 -8.36
N ASP A 301 19.32 7.17 -7.79
CA ASP A 301 18.78 5.92 -7.25
C ASP A 301 18.39 6.08 -5.78
N HIS A 302 17.25 6.71 -5.53
CA HIS A 302 16.75 6.97 -4.17
C HIS A 302 16.56 5.68 -3.37
N THR A 303 16.14 4.58 -3.99
CA THR A 303 15.87 3.34 -3.27
C THR A 303 17.15 2.71 -2.72
N ARG A 304 18.24 2.68 -3.49
CA ARG A 304 19.53 2.18 -2.97
C ARG A 304 20.17 3.12 -1.96
N ARG A 305 19.97 4.44 -2.13
CA ARG A 305 20.34 5.42 -1.11
C ARG A 305 19.66 5.08 0.22
N TRP A 306 18.34 4.92 0.21
CA TRP A 306 17.57 4.55 1.40
C TRP A 306 17.99 3.19 1.95
N ALA A 307 18.26 2.19 1.10
CA ALA A 307 18.74 0.89 1.55
C ALA A 307 20.04 1.02 2.37
N ALA A 308 21.00 1.82 1.92
CA ALA A 308 22.24 2.08 2.66
C ALA A 308 21.99 2.78 4.00
N GLU A 309 21.10 3.76 4.02
CA GLU A 309 20.67 4.45 5.26
C GLU A 309 19.99 3.47 6.24
N LYS A 310 19.13 2.56 5.75
CA LYS A 310 18.44 1.57 6.60
C LYS A 310 19.36 0.45 7.08
N ILE A 311 20.41 0.10 6.33
CA ILE A 311 21.48 -0.78 6.82
C ILE A 311 22.21 -0.13 8.00
N ALA A 312 22.56 1.16 7.89
CA ALA A 312 23.18 1.91 8.98
C ALA A 312 22.25 1.97 10.21
N LEU A 313 20.97 2.33 9.99
CA LEU A 313 19.95 2.34 11.03
C LEU A 313 19.81 0.98 11.72
N GLY A 314 19.88 -0.13 10.98
CA GLY A 314 19.81 -1.45 11.56
C GLY A 314 20.96 -1.75 12.52
N ILE A 315 22.19 -1.46 12.10
CA ILE A 315 23.40 -1.77 12.87
C ILE A 315 23.52 -0.88 14.12
N TRP A 316 23.16 0.39 14.03
CA TRP A 316 23.42 1.38 15.09
C TRP A 316 22.18 1.96 15.78
N GLY A 317 20.99 1.71 15.25
CA GLY A 317 19.73 2.30 15.72
C GLY A 317 18.81 1.32 16.46
N SER A 318 17.56 1.74 16.62
CA SER A 318 16.51 1.00 17.32
C SER A 318 16.04 -0.22 16.51
N PRO A 319 15.96 -1.43 17.09
CA PRO A 319 15.45 -2.60 16.39
C PRO A 319 14.02 -2.47 15.89
N TYR A 320 13.16 -1.78 16.64
CA TYR A 320 11.77 -1.54 16.24
C TYR A 320 11.71 -0.67 14.99
N ARG A 321 12.46 0.44 14.98
CA ARG A 321 12.53 1.31 13.80
C ARG A 321 13.16 0.58 12.62
N SER A 322 14.24 -0.17 12.88
CA SER A 322 14.96 -0.93 11.86
C SER A 322 14.07 -1.97 11.18
N VAL A 323 13.29 -2.76 11.92
CA VAL A 323 12.45 -3.80 11.28
C VAL A 323 11.37 -3.18 10.39
N CYS A 324 10.71 -2.11 10.84
CA CYS A 324 9.68 -1.42 10.06
C CYS A 324 10.28 -0.77 8.81
N GLU A 325 11.31 0.06 8.97
CA GLU A 325 11.84 0.83 7.84
C GLU A 325 12.62 -0.05 6.86
N SER A 326 13.26 -1.14 7.31
CA SER A 326 13.87 -2.09 6.37
C SER A 326 12.81 -2.86 5.58
N ALA A 327 11.73 -3.32 6.22
CA ALA A 327 10.63 -3.99 5.52
C ALA A 327 9.94 -3.07 4.50
N GLU A 328 9.69 -1.81 4.87
CA GLU A 328 9.15 -0.80 3.96
C GLU A 328 10.04 -0.61 2.74
N ILE A 329 11.35 -0.41 2.93
CA ILE A 329 12.27 -0.26 1.79
C ILE A 329 12.35 -1.54 0.94
N ARG A 330 12.24 -2.73 1.54
CA ARG A 330 12.20 -4.00 0.80
C ARG A 330 11.00 -4.13 -0.13
N SER A 331 9.87 -3.48 0.17
CA SER A 331 8.70 -3.45 -0.74
C SER A 331 9.03 -2.87 -2.13
N HIS A 332 10.09 -2.07 -2.25
CA HIS A 332 10.57 -1.53 -3.53
C HIS A 332 11.49 -2.46 -4.33
N PHE A 333 11.84 -3.62 -3.77
CA PHE A 333 12.74 -4.62 -4.37
C PHE A 333 12.08 -5.99 -4.54
N THR A 334 11.12 -6.35 -3.69
CA THR A 334 10.45 -7.65 -3.74
C THR A 334 9.00 -7.56 -3.26
N SER A 335 8.11 -8.34 -3.89
CA SER A 335 6.71 -8.48 -3.49
C SER A 335 6.52 -9.48 -2.34
N ASP A 336 7.55 -10.28 -2.01
CA ASP A 336 7.51 -11.26 -0.92
C ASP A 336 7.83 -10.66 0.46
N TRP A 337 8.07 -9.34 0.53
CA TRP A 337 8.53 -8.68 1.74
C TRP A 337 7.64 -8.93 2.97
N ARG A 338 6.30 -9.00 2.80
CA ARG A 338 5.36 -9.31 3.90
C ARG A 338 5.49 -10.75 4.40
N ALA A 339 5.59 -11.70 3.47
CA ALA A 339 5.74 -13.11 3.81
C ALA A 339 7.06 -13.36 4.53
N ASP A 340 8.14 -12.75 4.03
CA ASP A 340 9.46 -12.78 4.65
C ASP A 340 9.46 -12.13 6.04
N LEU A 341 8.83 -10.96 6.20
CA LEU A 341 8.73 -10.29 7.50
C LEU A 341 7.93 -11.15 8.49
N HIS A 342 6.83 -11.73 8.04
CA HIS A 342 6.01 -12.62 8.86
C HIS A 342 6.80 -13.85 9.33
N GLU A 343 7.56 -14.49 8.43
CA GLU A 343 8.44 -15.60 8.75
C GLU A 343 9.54 -15.18 9.75
N ASP A 344 10.18 -14.03 9.53
CA ASP A 344 11.24 -13.52 10.40
C ASP A 344 10.73 -13.14 11.80
N LEU A 345 9.45 -12.76 11.92
CA LEU A 345 8.74 -12.56 13.20
C LEU A 345 8.29 -13.89 13.86
N GLY A 346 8.54 -15.03 13.20
CA GLY A 346 8.31 -16.37 13.71
C GLY A 346 7.07 -17.08 13.17
N GLY A 347 6.42 -16.56 12.12
CA GLY A 347 5.27 -17.21 11.47
C GLY A 347 4.06 -17.40 12.39
N LEU A 348 3.90 -16.53 13.38
CA LEU A 348 2.82 -16.61 14.37
C LEU A 348 1.47 -16.19 13.75
N PRO A 349 0.33 -16.67 14.26
CA PRO A 349 -0.96 -16.17 13.82
C PRO A 349 -1.01 -14.64 13.89
N LEU A 350 -1.43 -14.00 12.80
CA LEU A 350 -1.51 -12.55 12.74
C LEU A 350 -2.66 -12.07 13.63
N PRO A 351 -2.46 -11.00 14.42
CA PRO A 351 -3.53 -10.36 15.17
C PRO A 351 -4.58 -9.77 14.20
N PRO A 352 -5.78 -9.44 14.68
CA PRO A 352 -6.71 -8.64 13.89
C PRO A 352 -6.09 -7.30 13.53
N MET A 353 -6.68 -6.62 12.54
CA MET A 353 -6.30 -5.26 12.18
C MET A 353 -6.33 -4.37 13.42
N PRO A 354 -5.23 -3.65 13.74
CA PRO A 354 -5.21 -2.80 14.91
C PRO A 354 -6.20 -1.64 14.75
N ASP A 355 -6.92 -1.32 15.82
CA ASP A 355 -7.79 -0.16 15.93
C ASP A 355 -7.25 0.82 16.99
N ASP A 356 -7.90 1.98 17.12
CA ASP A 356 -7.51 3.00 18.09
C ASP A 356 -7.45 2.46 19.52
N ARG A 357 -8.31 1.48 19.85
CA ARG A 357 -8.33 0.82 21.15
C ARG A 357 -7.12 -0.07 21.36
N PHE A 358 -6.72 -0.85 20.35
CA PHE A 358 -5.50 -1.65 20.40
C PHE A 358 -4.29 -0.76 20.70
N TRP A 359 -4.13 0.34 19.94
CA TRP A 359 -3.03 1.28 20.15
C TRP A 359 -3.10 2.01 21.49
N GLY A 360 -4.30 2.40 21.93
CA GLY A 360 -4.51 3.10 23.21
C GLY A 360 -4.29 2.22 24.44
N THR A 361 -4.35 0.90 24.30
CA THR A 361 -4.09 -0.07 25.39
C THR A 361 -2.74 -0.77 25.29
N LEU A 362 -1.94 -0.44 24.27
CA LEU A 362 -0.62 -1.03 24.05
C LEU A 362 0.32 -0.71 25.23
N ASN A 363 0.91 -1.75 25.81
CA ASN A 363 1.90 -1.64 26.86
C ASN A 363 3.26 -2.14 26.36
N ASN A 364 3.92 -1.32 25.54
CA ASN A 364 5.27 -1.59 25.05
C ASN A 364 6.17 -0.37 25.30
N PRO A 365 7.20 -0.48 26.16
CA PRO A 365 8.05 0.65 26.51
C PRO A 365 8.98 1.12 25.37
N ALA A 366 9.06 0.39 24.25
CA ALA A 366 9.81 0.78 23.06
C ALA A 366 8.96 1.52 22.02
N VAL A 367 7.64 1.63 22.25
CA VAL A 367 6.69 2.24 21.32
C VAL A 367 6.01 3.43 21.98
N ASP A 368 6.03 4.58 21.31
CA ASP A 368 5.27 5.75 21.71
C ASP A 368 3.85 5.70 21.11
N SER A 369 2.89 5.30 21.94
CA SER A 369 1.44 5.31 21.65
C SER A 369 0.67 6.32 22.52
N SER A 370 1.37 7.32 23.09
CA SER A 370 0.83 8.24 24.09
C SER A 370 -0.41 9.02 23.61
N TRP A 371 -0.45 9.38 22.33
CA TRP A 371 -1.61 10.06 21.73
C TRP A 371 -2.88 9.18 21.78
N TYR A 372 -2.78 7.92 21.36
CA TYR A 372 -3.91 6.97 21.39
C TYR A 372 -4.34 6.65 22.81
N ALA A 373 -3.38 6.51 23.73
CA ALA A 373 -3.68 6.28 25.15
C ALA A 373 -4.48 7.44 25.77
N ALA A 374 -4.15 8.69 25.39
CA ALA A 374 -4.87 9.87 25.83
C ALA A 374 -6.31 9.94 25.28
N GLN A 375 -6.50 9.61 23.99
CA GLN A 375 -7.85 9.54 23.38
C GLN A 375 -8.69 8.45 24.04
N TYR A 376 -8.14 7.24 24.18
CA TYR A 376 -8.84 6.11 24.79
C TYR A 376 -9.29 6.38 26.24
N ALA A 377 -8.49 7.11 27.01
CA ALA A 377 -8.85 7.48 28.37
C ALA A 377 -10.00 8.50 28.45
N GLN A 378 -10.16 9.36 27.43
CA GLN A 378 -11.28 10.30 27.34
C GLN A 378 -12.59 9.59 27.00
N ASP A 379 -12.55 8.58 26.12
CA ASP A 379 -13.75 7.82 25.73
C ASP A 379 -14.27 6.89 26.84
N GLN A 380 -13.45 6.58 27.85
CA GLN A 380 -13.79 5.74 29.00
C GLN A 380 -14.36 6.51 30.20
N GLY A 381 -14.26 7.85 30.21
CA GLY A 381 -14.67 8.73 31.32
C GLY A 381 -15.96 9.47 31.01
#